data_AF-T0Y6Q1-F1
#
_entry.id   AF-T0Y6Q1-F1
#
_cell.length_a   1.000
_cell.length_b   1.000
_cell.length_c   1.000
_cell.angle_alpha   90.00
_cell.angle_beta   90.00
_cell.angle_gamma   90.00
#
_symmetry.space_group_name_H-M   'P 1'
#
loop_
_entity.id
_entity.type
_entity.pdbx_description
1 polymer ?
#
loop_
_entity_poly.entity_id
_entity_poly.type
_entity_poly.pdbx_seq_one_letter_code
_entity_poly.pdbx_strand_id
1 'polypeptide(L)'
;MSFSERTNFEAIIWLSFGGPNGPSEVMPFLENVTAGRNVPRQRLEKVAEQYMIFGGKSPINDQNRELIEKLHSELESRSIGLPIYFANRNWSPYLSEVVNELRLAGVSSAL
;
A
#
# COMPACT_ATOMS: atom_id res chain seq x y z
N MET A 1 33.48 11.45 15.80
CA MET A 1 33.07 10.78 14.55
C MET A 1 31.61 11.11 14.32
N SER A 2 31.33 11.89 13.28
CA SER A 2 30.01 12.42 12.96
C SER A 2 29.20 11.37 12.20
N PHE A 3 28.07 10.93 12.75
CA PHE A 3 27.04 10.24 11.98
C PHE A 3 26.24 11.30 11.22
N SER A 4 26.69 11.66 10.03
CA SER A 4 25.94 12.53 9.12
C SER A 4 26.20 12.16 7.68
N GLU A 5 25.96 10.88 7.34
CA GLU A 5 25.51 10.60 5.98
C GLU A 5 24.04 11.00 5.95
N ARG A 6 23.73 12.17 5.38
CA ARG A 6 22.36 12.47 5.01
C ARG A 6 22.00 11.47 3.93
N THR A 7 21.22 10.44 4.28
CA THR A 7 20.54 9.62 3.28
C THR A 7 19.60 10.55 2.53
N ASN A 8 20.03 11.03 1.36
CA ASN A 8 19.23 11.91 0.53
C ASN A 8 18.21 11.02 -0.18
N PHE A 9 17.06 10.83 0.45
CA PHE A 9 15.93 10.17 -0.18
C PHE A 9 15.36 11.07 -1.26
N GLU A 10 14.95 10.48 -2.38
CA GLU A 10 14.36 11.17 -3.52
C GLU A 10 12.84 10.95 -3.57
N ALA A 11 12.32 9.99 -2.80
CA ALA A 11 10.90 9.68 -2.67
C ALA A 11 10.59 9.00 -1.33
N ILE A 12 9.31 8.91 -0.99
CA ILE A 12 8.77 8.12 0.11
C ILE A 12 7.87 7.04 -0.49
N ILE A 13 8.01 5.78 -0.06
CA ILE A 13 7.06 4.71 -0.36
C ILE A 13 6.17 4.48 0.85
N TRP A 14 4.90 4.88 0.76
CA TRP A 14 3.90 4.52 1.75
C TRP A 14 3.44 3.08 1.51
N LEU A 15 4.05 2.13 2.21
CA LEU A 15 3.72 0.71 2.10
C LEU A 15 2.63 0.30 3.09
N SER A 16 1.54 -0.27 2.57
CA SER A 16 0.42 -0.80 3.35
C SER A 16 0.14 -2.28 3.04
N PHE A 17 -0.76 -2.89 3.79
CA PHE A 17 -1.19 -4.27 3.57
C PHE A 17 -1.99 -4.42 2.27
N GLY A 18 -2.81 -3.42 1.95
CA GLY A 18 -3.78 -3.44 0.84
C GLY A 18 -5.09 -4.16 1.18
N GLY A 19 -6.09 -3.97 0.34
CA GLY A 19 -7.38 -4.63 0.48
C GLY A 19 -8.25 -4.47 -0.76
N PRO A 20 -9.34 -5.25 -0.87
CA PRO A 20 -10.26 -5.18 -1.99
C PRO A 20 -10.98 -3.83 -2.03
N ASN A 21 -11.20 -3.29 -3.23
CA ASN A 21 -11.96 -2.07 -3.47
C ASN A 21 -13.45 -2.34 -3.73
N GLY A 22 -13.85 -3.61 -3.85
CA GLY A 22 -15.23 -4.01 -4.01
C GLY A 22 -15.43 -5.53 -3.99
N PRO A 23 -16.70 -5.98 -4.04
CA PRO A 23 -17.07 -7.39 -3.84
C PRO A 23 -16.35 -8.39 -4.74
N SER A 24 -16.15 -8.03 -6.02
CA SER A 24 -15.47 -8.89 -6.99
C SER A 24 -14.00 -9.13 -6.67
N GLU A 25 -13.38 -8.27 -5.86
CA GLU A 25 -11.98 -8.36 -5.47
C GLU A 25 -11.75 -9.16 -4.18
N VAL A 26 -12.80 -9.41 -3.38
CA VAL A 26 -12.67 -10.01 -2.04
C VAL A 26 -12.04 -11.41 -2.10
N MET A 27 -12.62 -12.31 -2.90
CA MET A 27 -12.11 -13.69 -3.00
C MET A 27 -10.70 -13.73 -3.61
N PRO A 28 -10.43 -13.05 -4.75
CA PRO A 28 -9.07 -12.94 -5.27
C PRO A 28 -8.04 -12.40 -4.26
N PHE A 29 -8.41 -11.38 -3.49
CA PHE A 29 -7.56 -10.84 -2.43
C PHE A 29 -7.25 -11.86 -1.34
N LEU A 30 -8.28 -12.57 -0.85
CA LEU A 30 -8.11 -13.59 0.20
C LEU A 30 -7.26 -14.78 -0.29
N GLU A 31 -7.45 -15.21 -1.53
CA GLU A 31 -6.64 -16.24 -2.18
C GLU A 31 -5.17 -15.78 -2.30
N ASN A 32 -4.92 -14.52 -2.67
CA ASN A 32 -3.57 -13.96 -2.72
C ASN A 32 -2.90 -13.90 -1.34
N VAL A 33 -3.59 -13.36 -0.32
CA VAL A 33 -3.08 -13.24 1.06
C VAL A 33 -2.74 -14.60 1.67
N THR A 34 -3.48 -15.64 1.29
CA THR A 34 -3.33 -17.00 1.83
C THR A 34 -2.53 -17.94 0.94
N ALA A 35 -1.98 -17.45 -0.17
CA ALA A 35 -1.14 -18.23 -1.07
C ALA A 35 0.01 -18.91 -0.29
N GLY A 36 0.20 -20.22 -0.51
CA GLY A 36 1.22 -21.02 0.16
C GLY A 36 0.93 -21.38 1.62
N ARG A 37 -0.23 -21.02 2.19
CA ARG A 37 -0.58 -21.28 3.60
C ARG A 37 -1.55 -22.45 3.82
N ASN A 38 -1.91 -23.18 2.76
CA ASN A 38 -2.84 -24.31 2.78
C ASN A 38 -4.16 -24.00 3.54
N VAL A 39 -4.73 -22.80 3.30
CA VAL A 39 -5.97 -22.38 3.94
C VAL A 39 -7.17 -22.96 3.18
N PRO A 40 -8.09 -23.69 3.83
CA PRO A 40 -9.26 -24.24 3.15
C PRO A 40 -10.15 -23.13 2.59
N ARG A 41 -10.68 -23.35 1.37
CA ARG A 41 -11.56 -22.39 0.69
C ARG A 41 -12.75 -21.94 1.55
N GLN A 42 -13.38 -22.87 2.27
CA GLN A 42 -14.51 -22.58 3.17
C GLN A 42 -14.16 -21.54 4.26
N ARG A 43 -12.89 -21.49 4.70
CA ARG A 43 -12.44 -20.46 5.64
C ARG A 43 -12.34 -19.09 4.98
N LEU A 44 -11.94 -19.03 3.71
CA LEU A 44 -11.92 -17.79 2.93
C LEU A 44 -13.34 -17.29 2.69
N GLU A 45 -14.28 -18.17 2.34
CA GLU A 45 -15.69 -17.84 2.14
C GLU A 45 -16.32 -17.23 3.41
N LYS A 46 -16.04 -17.82 4.58
CA LYS A 46 -16.49 -17.26 5.87
C LYS A 46 -15.91 -15.86 6.16
N VAL A 47 -14.67 -15.59 5.75
CA VAL A 47 -14.06 -14.25 5.88
C VAL A 47 -14.65 -13.29 4.84
N ALA A 48 -14.95 -13.76 3.63
CA ALA A 48 -15.57 -12.97 2.58
C ALA A 48 -16.95 -12.46 3.00
N GLU A 49 -17.74 -13.26 3.72
CA GLU A 49 -19.02 -12.82 4.32
C GLU A 49 -18.86 -11.56 5.18
N GLN A 50 -17.75 -11.45 5.92
CA GLN A 50 -17.47 -10.26 6.73
C GLN A 50 -17.19 -9.02 5.88
N TYR A 51 -16.46 -9.17 4.77
CA TYR A 51 -16.28 -8.07 3.81
C TYR A 51 -17.60 -7.65 3.18
N MET A 52 -18.50 -8.59 2.89
CA MET A 52 -19.79 -8.29 2.25
C MET A 52 -20.72 -7.46 3.14
N ILE A 53 -20.64 -7.60 4.47
CA ILE A 53 -21.35 -6.71 5.43
C ILE A 53 -20.93 -5.25 5.23
N PHE A 54 -19.69 -5.00 4.78
CA PHE A 54 -19.15 -3.67 4.49
C PHE A 54 -19.10 -3.36 2.98
N GLY A 55 -20.00 -3.96 2.19
CA GLY A 55 -20.10 -3.71 0.75
C GLY A 55 -18.95 -4.30 -0.07
N GLY A 56 -18.22 -5.27 0.49
CA GLY A 56 -17.10 -5.94 -0.18
C GLY A 56 -15.83 -5.10 -0.29
N LYS A 57 -15.77 -3.94 0.37
CA LYS A 57 -14.64 -3.01 0.30
C LYS A 57 -13.90 -2.95 1.63
N SER A 58 -12.56 -2.98 1.57
CA SER A 58 -11.72 -2.65 2.72
C SER A 58 -11.59 -1.13 2.85
N PRO A 59 -11.79 -0.55 4.05
CA PRO A 59 -11.59 0.88 4.26
C PRO A 59 -10.11 1.30 4.21
N ILE A 60 -9.18 0.33 4.30
CA ILE A 60 -7.75 0.59 4.47
C ILE A 60 -7.15 1.44 3.34
N ASN A 61 -7.60 1.26 2.09
CA ASN A 61 -7.04 1.99 0.95
C ASN A 61 -7.46 3.47 1.01
N ASP A 62 -8.73 3.76 1.31
CA ASP A 62 -9.22 5.13 1.42
C ASP A 62 -8.57 5.85 2.60
N GLN A 63 -8.45 5.16 3.75
CA GLN A 63 -7.79 5.70 4.94
C GLN A 63 -6.32 6.00 4.69
N ASN A 64 -5.59 5.13 3.98
CA ASN A 64 -4.20 5.41 3.62
C ASN A 64 -4.09 6.60 2.67
N ARG A 65 -5.00 6.73 1.69
CA ARG A 65 -5.03 7.91 0.82
C ARG A 65 -5.25 9.19 1.63
N GLU A 66 -6.20 9.20 2.55
CA GLU A 66 -6.45 10.34 3.44
C GLU A 66 -5.22 10.70 4.29
N LEU A 67 -4.52 9.68 4.82
CA LEU A 67 -3.30 9.89 5.60
C LEU A 67 -2.14 10.41 4.74
N ILE A 68 -2.00 9.91 3.51
CA ILE A 68 -0.99 10.37 2.55
C ILE A 68 -1.22 11.84 2.19
N GLU A 69 -2.46 12.27 1.94
CA GLU A 69 -2.77 13.68 1.68
C GLU A 69 -2.38 14.56 2.88
N LYS A 70 -2.69 14.14 4.10
CA LYS A 70 -2.30 14.87 5.32
C LYS A 70 -0.78 14.91 5.50
N LEU A 71 -0.09 13.82 5.21
CA LEU A 71 1.38 13.77 5.23
C LEU A 71 1.96 14.71 4.18
N HIS A 72 1.42 14.70 2.96
CA HIS A 72 1.86 15.59 1.89
C HIS A 72 1.77 17.05 2.32
N SER A 73 0.62 17.48 2.86
CA SER A 73 0.45 18.85 3.38
C SER A 73 1.44 19.20 4.49
N GLU A 74 1.77 18.24 5.37
CA GLU A 74 2.75 18.46 6.44
C GLU A 74 4.19 18.53 5.94
N LEU A 75 4.53 17.78 4.88
CA LEU A 75 5.84 17.88 4.24
C LEU A 75 5.98 19.23 3.52
N GLU A 76 4.94 19.66 2.79
CA GLU A 76 4.90 20.98 2.15
C GLU A 76 5.04 22.13 3.14
N SER A 77 4.33 22.07 4.28
CA SER A 77 4.41 23.11 5.33
C SER A 77 5.83 23.25 5.91
N ARG A 78 6.62 22.18 5.84
CA ARG A 78 8.02 22.12 6.27
C ARG A 78 9.02 22.34 5.12
N SER A 79 8.56 22.68 3.92
CA SER A 79 9.38 22.82 2.72
C SER A 79 10.17 21.55 2.35
N ILE A 80 9.59 20.38 2.62
CA ILE A 80 10.14 19.06 2.24
C ILE A 80 9.41 18.60 0.97
N GLY A 81 10.07 18.71 -0.19
CA GLY A 81 9.49 18.36 -1.50
C GLY A 81 9.67 16.89 -1.89
N LEU A 82 9.44 15.94 -0.98
CA LEU A 82 9.56 14.51 -1.29
C LEU A 82 8.24 13.96 -1.86
N PRO A 83 8.21 13.40 -3.08
CA PRO A 83 7.03 12.74 -3.61
C PRO A 83 6.71 11.47 -2.81
N ILE A 84 5.43 11.23 -2.57
CA ILE A 84 4.93 10.03 -1.87
C ILE A 84 4.28 9.08 -2.88
N TYR A 85 4.72 7.84 -2.89
CA TYR A 85 4.15 6.76 -3.71
C TYR A 85 3.43 5.75 -2.84
N PHE A 86 2.17 5.45 -3.15
CA PHE A 86 1.39 4.47 -2.40
C PHE A 86 1.57 3.07 -2.96
N ALA A 87 2.00 2.14 -2.10
CA ALA A 87 2.15 0.73 -2.44
C ALA A 87 1.43 -0.17 -1.45
N ASN A 88 1.02 -1.33 -1.91
CA ASN A 88 0.41 -2.38 -1.13
C ASN A 88 1.21 -3.68 -1.27
N ARG A 89 1.19 -4.48 -0.21
CA ARG A 89 1.80 -5.81 -0.22
C ARG A 89 0.93 -6.84 -0.91
N ASN A 90 -0.37 -6.84 -0.64
CA ASN A 90 -1.25 -7.95 -1.01
C ASN A 90 -2.35 -7.57 -2.00
N TRP A 91 -2.35 -6.34 -2.50
CA TRP A 91 -3.30 -5.89 -3.53
C TRP A 91 -2.68 -4.77 -4.36
N SER A 92 -3.30 -4.40 -5.48
CA SER A 92 -2.79 -3.30 -6.32
C SER A 92 -3.03 -1.93 -5.65
N PRO A 93 -2.16 -0.91 -5.87
CA PRO A 93 -0.87 -1.00 -6.56
C PRO A 93 0.15 -1.80 -5.73
N TYR A 94 0.77 -2.82 -6.32
CA TYR A 94 1.76 -3.64 -5.64
C TYR A 94 3.09 -2.88 -5.51
N LEU A 95 3.85 -3.17 -4.44
CA LEU A 95 5.20 -2.60 -4.26
C LEU A 95 6.09 -2.79 -5.49
N SER A 96 6.02 -3.94 -6.16
CA SER A 96 6.79 -4.18 -7.39
C SER A 96 6.39 -3.26 -8.55
N GLU A 97 5.12 -2.88 -8.64
CA GLU A 97 4.63 -1.93 -9.65
C GLU A 97 5.19 -0.53 -9.35
N VAL A 98 5.11 -0.11 -8.09
CA VAL A 98 5.60 1.20 -7.63
C VAL A 98 7.13 1.33 -7.73
N VAL A 99 7.89 0.29 -7.38
CA VAL A 99 9.35 0.28 -7.54
C VAL A 99 9.74 0.37 -9.02
N ASN A 100 8.99 -0.28 -9.91
CA ASN A 100 9.23 -0.14 -11.34
C ASN A 100 8.92 1.27 -11.84
N GLU A 101 7.84 1.90 -11.35
CA GLU A 101 7.51 3.30 -11.64
C GLU A 101 8.63 4.25 -11.19
N LEU A 102 9.09 4.11 -9.94
CA LEU A 102 10.21 4.89 -9.39
C LEU A 102 11.49 4.74 -10.23
N ARG A 103 11.82 3.50 -10.61
CA ARG A 103 12.99 3.24 -11.46
C ARG A 103 12.87 3.92 -12.82
N LEU A 104 11.69 3.92 -13.43
CA LEU A 104 11.43 4.61 -14.70
C LEU A 104 11.48 6.14 -14.55
N ALA A 105 11.11 6.66 -13.38
CA ALA A 105 11.24 8.07 -13.02
C ALA A 105 12.68 8.49 -12.67
N GLY A 106 13.64 7.57 -12.68
CA GLY A 106 15.05 7.84 -12.36
C GLY A 106 15.34 7.94 -10.85
N VAL A 107 14.39 7.56 -10.00
CA VAL A 107 14.58 7.52 -8.54
C VAL A 107 15.48 6.35 -8.17
N SER A 108 16.53 6.64 -7.41
CA SER A 108 17.58 5.70 -6.99
C SER A 108 17.58 5.44 -5.49
N SER A 109 16.93 6.30 -4.69
CA SER A 109 16.83 6.20 -3.24
C SER A 109 15.43 6.60 -2.75
N ALA A 110 14.74 5.71 -2.04
CA ALA A 110 13.42 5.98 -1.45
C ALA A 110 13.37 5.52 0.01
N LEU A 111 12.64 6.29 0.84
CA LEU A 111 12.35 5.98 2.25
C LEU A 111 11.18 5.01 2.37
#